data_AF-A0A0K9GSQ4-F1
#
_entry.id   AF-A0A0K9GSQ4-F1
#
_cell.length_a   1.000
_cell.length_b   1.000
_cell.length_c   1.000
_cell.angle_alpha   90.00
_cell.angle_beta   90.00
_cell.angle_gamma   90.00
#
_symmetry.space_group_name_H-M   'P 1'
#
loop_
_entity.id
_entity.type
_entity.pdbx_description
1 polymer ?
#
loop_
_entity_poly.entity_id
_entity_poly.type
_entity_poly.pdbx_seq_one_letter_code
_entity_poly.pdbx_strand_id
1 'polypeptide(L)'
;MLLEDILAEYMYHCEAKGFTPKMRLNKRQEYKQLMKYLIDKRAVSELEGITVHELRAYFRLKQKGGLQPQGIVSMYIIQGS
;
A
#
# COMPACT_ATOMS: atom_id res chain seq x y z
N MET A 1 2.37 11.27 -11.44
CA MET A 1 3.59 10.62 -10.91
C MET A 1 3.47 9.10 -11.09
N LEU A 2 4.49 8.41 -11.61
CA LEU A 2 4.41 6.95 -11.77
C LEU A 2 4.31 6.28 -10.41
N LEU A 3 3.49 5.22 -10.30
CA LEU A 3 3.32 4.48 -9.06
C LEU A 3 4.65 3.94 -8.51
N GLU A 4 5.57 3.60 -9.40
CA GLU A 4 6.90 3.08 -9.05
C GLU A 4 7.78 4.09 -8.32
N ASP A 5 7.73 5.36 -8.74
CA ASP A 5 8.47 6.45 -8.13
C ASP A 5 7.95 6.78 -6.72
N ILE A 6 6.63 6.69 -6.54
CA ILE A 6 5.96 6.94 -5.25
C ILE A 6 6.43 5.97 -4.18
N LEU A 7 6.67 4.70 -4.53
CA LEU A 7 7.14 3.72 -3.55
C LEU A 7 8.51 4.12 -2.99
N ALA A 8 9.40 4.63 -3.82
CA ALA A 8 10.72 5.10 -3.36
C ALA A 8 10.56 6.31 -2.43
N GLU A 9 9.75 7.30 -2.81
CA GLU A 9 9.46 8.48 -2.00
C GLU A 9 8.82 8.10 -0.65
N TYR A 10 7.85 7.18 -0.66
CA TYR A 10 7.20 6.70 0.55
C TYR A 10 8.18 5.94 1.47
N MET A 11 9.10 5.16 0.92
CA MET A 11 10.12 4.48 1.73
C MET A 11 11.08 5.47 2.40
N TYR A 12 11.47 6.54 1.70
CA TYR A 12 12.26 7.63 2.27
C TYR A 12 11.49 8.35 3.39
N HIS A 13 10.20 8.63 3.18
CA HIS A 13 9.33 9.18 4.22
C HIS A 13 9.26 8.28 5.47
N CYS A 14 9.09 6.97 5.30
CA CYS A 14 9.08 6.02 6.41
C CYS A 14 10.40 6.01 7.17
N GLU A 15 11.53 6.11 6.48
CA GLU A 15 12.85 6.19 7.10
C GLU A 15 13.02 7.47 7.93
N ALA A 16 12.66 8.63 7.36
CA ALA A 16 12.70 9.90 8.07
C ALA A 16 11.76 9.93 9.30
N LYS A 17 10.68 9.15 9.27
CA LYS A 17 9.75 8.97 10.40
C LYS A 17 10.23 7.96 11.46
N GLY A 18 11.42 7.38 11.31
CA GLY A 18 12.00 6.45 12.29
C GLY A 18 11.43 5.03 12.23
N PHE A 19 10.84 4.61 11.11
CA PHE A 19 10.32 3.24 10.98
C PHE A 19 11.48 2.25 11.02
N THR A 20 11.36 1.19 11.82
CA THR A 20 12.36 0.12 11.87
C THR A 20 12.50 -0.58 10.51
N PRO A 21 13.64 -1.25 10.23
CA PRO A 21 13.83 -2.00 8.99
C PRO A 21 12.71 -3.03 8.73
N LYS A 22 12.22 -3.71 9.78
CA LYS A 22 11.10 -4.65 9.69
C LYS A 22 9.80 -3.96 9.24
N MET A 23 9.50 -2.80 9.81
CA MET A 23 8.29 -2.04 9.47
C MET A 23 8.34 -1.55 8.02
N ARG A 24 9.50 -1.05 7.57
CA ARG A 24 9.71 -0.63 6.17
C ARG A 24 9.59 -1.80 5.19
N LEU A 25 10.11 -2.97 5.55
CA LEU A 25 9.97 -4.19 4.74
C LEU A 25 8.49 -4.58 4.57
N ASN A 26 7.72 -4.57 5.66
CA ASN A 26 6.28 -4.87 5.61
C ASN A 26 5.54 -3.86 4.73
N LYS A 27 5.77 -2.56 4.95
CA LYS A 27 5.17 -1.49 4.13
C LYS A 27 5.53 -1.62 2.66
N ARG A 28 6.80 -1.92 2.34
CA ARG A 28 7.23 -2.16 0.96
C ARG A 28 6.48 -3.31 0.31
N GLN A 29 6.29 -4.43 1.02
CA GLN A 29 5.54 -5.56 0.48
C GLN A 29 4.07 -5.23 0.26
N GLU A 30 3.43 -4.56 1.21
CA GLU A 30 2.02 -4.12 1.10
C GLU A 30 1.83 -3.21 -0.11
N TYR A 31 2.66 -2.17 -0.26
CA TYR A 31 2.57 -1.25 -1.39
C TYR A 31 2.87 -1.92 -2.72
N LYS A 32 3.88 -2.80 -2.81
CA LYS A 32 4.15 -3.56 -4.05
C LYS A 32 2.93 -4.37 -4.50
N GLN A 33 2.21 -4.99 -3.56
CA GLN A 33 1.00 -5.74 -3.87
C GLN A 33 -0.15 -4.83 -4.34
N LEU A 34 -0.31 -3.65 -3.74
CA LEU A 34 -1.29 -2.65 -4.18
C LEU A 34 -0.96 -2.12 -5.57
N MET A 35 0.29 -1.72 -5.83
CA MET A 35 0.72 -1.22 -7.13
C MET A 35 0.54 -2.27 -8.23
N LYS A 36 0.93 -3.53 -7.96
CA LYS A 36 0.69 -4.63 -8.89
C LYS A 36 -0.80 -4.79 -9.21
N TYR A 37 -1.67 -4.66 -8.21
CA TYR A 37 -3.11 -4.71 -8.44
C TYR A 37 -3.60 -3.53 -9.30
N LEU A 38 -3.15 -2.31 -9.02
CA LEU A 38 -3.55 -1.11 -9.75
C LEU A 38 -3.12 -1.20 -11.23
N ILE A 39 -1.90 -1.65 -11.49
CA ILE A 39 -1.38 -1.83 -12.85
C ILE A 39 -2.13 -2.99 -13.54
N ASP A 40 -2.10 -4.19 -12.97
CA ASP A 40 -2.55 -5.40 -13.66
C ASP A 40 -4.08 -5.50 -13.78
N LYS A 41 -4.83 -4.97 -12.80
CA LYS A 41 -6.29 -5.15 -12.69
C LYS A 41 -7.09 -3.88 -12.94
N ARG A 42 -6.45 -2.71 -12.87
CA ARG A 42 -7.11 -1.40 -13.04
C ARG A 42 -6.52 -0.56 -14.16
N ALA A 43 -5.39 -0.98 -14.75
CA ALA A 43 -4.66 -0.20 -15.76
C ALA A 43 -4.30 1.22 -15.27
N VAL A 44 -4.07 1.36 -13.96
CA VAL A 44 -3.63 2.61 -13.33
C VAL A 44 -2.14 2.53 -13.10
N SER A 45 -1.37 3.34 -13.83
CA SER A 45 0.09 3.44 -13.74
C SER A 45 0.57 4.73 -13.06
N GLU A 46 -0.33 5.69 -12.83
CA GLU A 46 -0.03 7.00 -12.26
C GLU A 46 -0.88 7.28 -11.00
N LEU A 47 -0.31 8.01 -10.04
CA LEU A 47 -0.96 8.37 -8.76
C LEU A 47 -2.32 9.03 -8.96
N GLU A 48 -2.37 9.96 -9.89
CA GLU A 48 -3.50 10.82 -10.20
C GLU A 48 -4.67 10.03 -10.80
N GLY A 49 -4.38 8.83 -11.33
CA GLY A 49 -5.38 7.88 -11.80
C GLY A 49 -5.99 7.01 -10.71
N ILE A 50 -5.48 7.06 -9.46
CA ILE A 50 -6.07 6.31 -8.34
C ILE A 50 -7.32 7.04 -7.86
N THR A 51 -8.46 6.35 -7.87
CA THR A 51 -9.67 6.81 -7.19
C THR A 51 -9.98 5.97 -5.96
N VAL A 52 -10.92 6.46 -5.14
CA VAL A 52 -11.43 5.72 -3.98
C VAL A 52 -12.07 4.38 -4.39
N HIS A 53 -12.56 4.25 -5.62
CA HIS A 53 -13.16 3.01 -6.11
C HIS A 53 -12.15 1.89 -6.29
N GLU A 54 -10.97 2.17 -6.84
CA GLU A 54 -9.88 1.18 -6.97
C GLU A 54 -9.41 0.71 -5.60
N LEU A 55 -9.23 1.65 -4.66
CA LEU A 55 -8.83 1.34 -3.29
C LEU A 55 -9.86 0.45 -2.59
N ARG A 56 -11.14 0.80 -2.63
CA ARG A 56 -12.23 -0.02 -2.07
C ARG A 56 -12.27 -1.41 -2.70
N ALA A 57 -12.06 -1.51 -4.00
CA ALA A 57 -12.07 -2.79 -4.68
C ALA A 57 -10.87 -3.67 -4.33
N TYR A 58 -9.69 -3.08 -4.12
CA TYR A 58 -8.51 -3.78 -3.60
C TYR A 58 -8.77 -4.35 -2.21
N PHE A 59 -9.35 -3.57 -1.30
CA PHE A 59 -9.67 -4.05 0.04
C PHE A 59 -10.70 -5.18 0.03
N ARG A 60 -11.75 -5.07 -0.81
CA ARG A 60 -12.71 -6.15 -1.00
C ARG A 60 -12.05 -7.43 -1.53
N LEU A 61 -11.09 -7.30 -2.45
CA LEU A 61 -10.31 -8.44 -2.94
C LEU A 61 -9.54 -9.11 -1.80
N LYS A 62 -8.87 -8.33 -0.95
CA LYS A 62 -8.12 -8.84 0.21
C LYS A 62 -9.02 -9.52 1.24
N GLN A 63 -10.19 -8.94 1.53
CA GLN A 63 -11.20 -9.54 2.41
C GLN A 63 -11.70 -10.88 1.87
N LYS A 64 -12.04 -10.95 0.58
CA LYS A 64 -12.43 -12.21 -0.07
C LYS A 64 -11.32 -13.26 -0.07
N GLY A 65 -10.06 -12.83 -0.07
CA GLY A 65 -8.89 -13.70 0.07
C GLY A 65 -8.59 -14.15 1.50
N GLY A 66 -9.46 -13.85 2.48
CA GLY A 66 -9.32 -14.29 3.87
C GLY A 66 -8.48 -13.38 4.76
N LEU A 67 -8.05 -12.21 4.25
CA LEU A 67 -7.35 -11.23 5.08
C LEU A 67 -8.30 -10.70 6.17
N GLN A 68 -7.94 -10.90 7.42
CA GLN A 68 -8.74 -10.46 8.55
C GLN A 68 -8.81 -8.92 8.59
N PRO A 69 -9.91 -8.34 9.09
CA PRO A 69 -10.05 -6.89 9.24
C PRO A 69 -8.87 -6.24 10.00
N GLN A 70 -8.33 -6.92 11.00
CA GLN A 70 -7.14 -6.47 11.75
C GLN A 70 -5.89 -6.35 10.87
N GLY A 71 -5.71 -7.28 9.92
CA GLY A 71 -4.62 -7.23 8.93
C GLY A 71 -4.80 -6.12 7.89
N ILE A 72 -6.03 -5.64 7.68
CA ILE A 72 -6.32 -4.46 6.87
C ILE A 72 -6.01 -3.20 7.68
N VAL A 73 -6.37 -3.17 8.96
CA VAL A 73 -6.11 -2.04 9.86
C VAL A 73 -4.61 -1.89 10.16
N SER A 74 -3.82 -2.96 10.24
CA SER A 74 -2.36 -2.87 10.40
C SER A 74 -1.65 -2.23 9.20
N MET A 75 -2.28 -2.23 8.02
CA MET A 75 -1.81 -1.43 6.88
C MET A 75 -1.88 0.08 7.18
N TYR A 76 -2.75 0.50 8.10
CA TYR A 76 -2.95 1.90 8.52
C TYR A 76 -2.31 2.25 9.86
N ILE A 77 -2.30 1.33 10.83
CA ILE A 77 -1.75 1.60 12.16
C ILE A 77 -0.27 1.26 12.19
N ILE A 78 0.54 2.28 12.01
CA ILE A 78 1.82 2.42 12.70
C ILE A 78 1.87 3.87 13.21
N GLN A 79 1.11 4.14 14.26
CA GLN A 79 1.49 5.16 15.23
C GLN A 79 2.11 4.44 16.41
N GLY A 80 3.25 4.95 16.86
CA GLY A 80 4.04 4.37 17.92
C GLY A 80 3.23 4.15 19.20
N SER A 81 3.49 2.99 19.79
CA SER A 81 3.51 2.80 21.23
C SER A 81 4.97 2.52 21.59
#